data_AF-A0A0K2JGR8-F1
#
_entry.id   AF-A0A0K2JGR8-F1
#
_cell.length_a   1.000
_cell.length_b   1.000
_cell.length_c   1.000
_cell.angle_alpha   90.00
_cell.angle_beta   90.00
_cell.angle_gamma   90.00
#
_symmetry.space_group_name_H-M   'P 1'
#
loop_
_entity.id
_entity.type
_entity.pdbx_description
1 polymer ?
#
loop_
_entity_poly.entity_id
_entity_poly.type
_entity_poly.pdbx_seq_one_letter_code
_entity_poly.pdbx_strand_id
1 'polypeptide(L)' 'MKTIQEIIKNLTGVTVEKQKINKYLESERLDLEDANLWDANLEGAYLTGVKITKKQLEKLTIIEED' A
#
# COMPACT_ATOMS: atom_id res chain seq x y z
N MET A 1 -8.52 -2.09 -10.27
CA MET A 1 -8.08 -1.92 -8.87
C MET A 1 -7.04 -2.99 -8.59
N LYS A 2 -5.83 -2.64 -8.16
CA LYS A 2 -4.79 -3.64 -7.87
C LYS A 2 -4.78 -3.99 -6.38
N THR A 3 -5.00 -5.26 -6.05
CA THR A 3 -4.89 -5.76 -4.67
C THR A 3 -3.43 -5.80 -4.18
N ILE A 4 -3.19 -5.87 -2.86
CA ILE A 4 -1.84 -6.10 -2.30
C ILE A 4 -1.17 -7.36 -2.89
N GLN A 5 -1.98 -8.38 -3.20
CA GLN A 5 -1.56 -9.60 -3.86
C GLN A 5 -1.07 -9.32 -5.29
N GLU A 6 -1.76 -8.46 -6.04
CA GLU A 6 -1.33 -8.03 -7.37
C GLU A 6 -0.08 -7.15 -7.32
N ILE A 7 0.08 -6.30 -6.30
CA ILE A 7 1.29 -5.50 -6.11
C ILE A 7 2.49 -6.42 -5.89
N ILE A 8 2.39 -7.38 -4.97
CA ILE A 8 3.46 -8.35 -4.71
C ILE A 8 3.80 -9.13 -5.97
N LYS A 9 2.78 -9.61 -6.71
CA LYS A 9 2.98 -10.34 -7.97
C LYS A 9 3.67 -9.48 -9.03
N ASN A 10 3.29 -8.21 -9.17
CA ASN A 10 3.87 -7.32 -10.18
C ASN A 10 5.32 -6.93 -9.87
N LEU A 11 5.66 -6.77 -8.59
CA LEU A 11 7.01 -6.37 -8.17
C LEU A 11 8.00 -7.54 -8.13
N THR A 12 7.52 -8.73 -7.76
CA THR A 12 8.40 -9.87 -7.45
C THR A 12 8.22 -11.07 -8.39
N GLY A 13 7.14 -11.11 -9.18
CA GLY A 13 6.70 -12.30 -9.92
C GLY A 13 6.08 -13.39 -9.02
N VAL A 14 6.08 -13.21 -7.70
CA VAL A 14 5.58 -14.20 -6.73
C VAL A 14 4.10 -14.01 -6.48
N THR A 15 3.34 -15.11 -6.52
CA THR A 15 1.94 -15.12 -6.10
C THR A 15 1.84 -15.72 -4.69
N VAL A 16 1.18 -14.99 -3.78
CA VAL A 16 0.99 -15.40 -2.38
C VAL A 16 -0.51 -15.49 -2.10
N GLU A 17 -0.94 -16.49 -1.34
CA GLU A 17 -2.33 -16.61 -0.88
C GLU A 17 -2.73 -15.43 0.01
N LYS A 18 -3.95 -14.91 -0.16
CA LYS A 18 -4.46 -13.76 0.59
C LYS A 18 -4.39 -13.98 2.11
N GLN A 19 -4.74 -15.18 2.61
CA GLN A 19 -4.65 -15.47 4.05
C GLN A 19 -3.21 -15.39 4.58
N LYS A 20 -2.21 -15.77 3.79
CA LYS A 20 -0.80 -15.68 4.20
C LYS A 20 -0.33 -14.23 4.30
N ILE A 21 -0.76 -13.38 3.35
CA ILE A 21 -0.49 -11.94 3.41
C ILE A 21 -1.16 -11.33 4.64
N ASN A 22 -2.43 -11.65 4.91
CA ASN A 22 -3.13 -11.16 6.09
C ASN A 22 -2.42 -11.57 7.39
N LYS A 23 -2.04 -12.85 7.52
CA LYS A 23 -1.32 -13.36 8.69
C LYS A 23 0.03 -12.67 8.89
N TYR A 24 0.76 -12.37 7.81
CA TYR A 24 2.00 -11.59 7.90
C TYR A 24 1.71 -10.17 8.41
N LEU A 25 0.70 -9.50 7.83
CA LEU A 25 0.31 -8.14 8.19
C LEU A 25 -0.28 -8.01 9.60
N GLU A 26 -0.66 -9.11 10.25
CA GLU A 26 -1.09 -9.11 11.66
C GLU A 26 0.06 -8.80 12.64
N SER A 27 1.30 -9.16 12.28
CA SER A 27 2.47 -9.03 13.16
C SER A 27 3.62 -8.21 12.56
N GLU A 28 3.64 -8.02 11.25
CA GLU A 28 4.74 -7.39 10.52
C GLU A 28 4.24 -6.22 9.68
N ARG A 29 5.05 -5.16 9.61
CA ARG A 29 4.80 -4.05 8.68
C ARG A 29 5.27 -4.47 7.28
N LEU A 30 4.43 -4.25 6.27
CA LEU A 30 4.90 -4.37 4.89
C LEU A 30 5.74 -3.15 4.55
N ASP A 31 7.02 -3.41 4.27
CA ASP A 31 7.90 -2.39 3.74
C ASP A 31 7.60 -2.16 2.26
N LEU A 32 7.33 -0.90 1.92
CA LEU A 32 7.05 -0.42 0.58
C LEU A 32 8.02 0.72 0.21
N GLU A 33 9.17 0.82 0.88
CA GLU A 33 10.24 1.74 0.50
C GLU A 33 10.57 1.54 -1.00
N ASP A 34 10.65 2.66 -1.73
CA ASP A 34 10.84 2.73 -3.19
C ASP A 34 9.76 2.04 -4.08
N ALA A 35 8.67 1.52 -3.52
CA ALA A 35 7.59 0.95 -4.31
C ALA A 35 6.86 2.03 -5.13
N ASN A 36 6.64 1.76 -6.43
CA ASN A 36 5.79 2.62 -7.25
C ASN A 36 4.30 2.35 -6.95
N LEU A 37 3.71 3.19 -6.08
CA LEU A 37 2.30 3.14 -5.70
C LEU A 37 1.42 4.08 -6.54
N TRP A 38 1.88 4.51 -7.72
CA TRP A 38 1.04 5.31 -8.63
C TRP A 38 -0.27 4.57 -8.93
N ASP A 39 -1.40 5.20 -8.60
CA ASP A 39 -2.76 4.66 -8.79
C ASP A 39 -3.12 3.45 -7.90
N ALA A 40 -2.38 3.21 -6.80
CA ALA A 40 -2.75 2.21 -5.81
C ALA A 40 -3.93 2.69 -4.94
N ASN A 41 -4.96 1.86 -4.75
CA ASN A 41 -5.97 2.12 -3.73
C ASN A 41 -5.40 1.75 -2.35
N LEU A 42 -5.26 2.74 -1.46
CA LEU A 42 -4.78 2.59 -0.08
C LEU A 42 -5.91 2.75 0.95
N GLU A 43 -7.17 2.67 0.54
CA GLU A 43 -8.33 2.68 1.43
C GLU A 43 -8.19 1.58 2.51
N GLY A 44 -8.33 1.96 3.78
CA GLY A 44 -8.17 1.06 4.93
C GLY A 44 -6.71 0.67 5.25
N ALA A 45 -5.71 1.22 4.56
CA ALA A 45 -4.31 1.00 4.90
C ALA A 45 -3.93 1.75 6.19
N TYR A 46 -3.13 1.11 7.05
CA TYR A 46 -2.47 1.78 8.18
C TYR A 46 -1.31 2.65 7.67
N LEU A 47 -1.59 3.93 7.41
CA LEU A 47 -0.60 4.89 6.86
C LEU A 47 0.14 5.70 7.92
N THR A 48 0.01 5.35 9.21
CA THR A 48 0.71 6.05 10.31
C THR A 48 2.23 5.99 10.12
N GLY A 49 2.89 7.15 10.14
CA GLY A 49 4.34 7.25 10.00
C GLY A 49 4.88 7.06 8.57
N VAL A 50 4.02 7.06 7.55
CA VAL A 50 4.46 7.14 6.15
C VAL A 50 5.10 8.51 5.89
N LYS A 51 6.28 8.51 5.26
CA LYS A 51 6.94 9.74 4.80
C LYS A 51 6.55 9.99 3.35
N ILE A 52 6.06 11.18 3.05
CA ILE A 52 5.76 11.62 1.68
C ILE A 52 6.56 12.89 1.36
N THR A 53 6.90 13.04 0.08
CA THR A 53 7.53 14.27 -0.43
C THR A 53 6.49 15.39 -0.59
N LYS A 54 6.95 16.65 -0.62
CA LYS A 54 6.08 17.81 -0.89
C LYS A 54 5.32 17.68 -2.21
N LYS A 55 5.97 17.16 -3.26
CA LYS A 55 5.37 16.89 -4.57
C LYS A 55 4.27 15.82 -4.52
N GLN A 56 4.38 14.84 -3.63
CA GLN A 56 3.32 13.84 -3.42
C GLN A 56 2.15 14.44 -2.64
N LEU A 57 2.42 15.27 -1.63
CA LEU A 57 1.40 15.99 -0.87
C LEU A 57 0.52 16.87 -1.78
N GLU A 58 1.11 17.58 -2.74
CA GLU A 58 0.38 18.42 -3.73
C GLU A 58 -0.55 17.63 -4.66
N LYS A 59 -0.41 16.31 -4.72
CA LYS A 59 -1.25 15.41 -5.54
C LYS A 59 -2.34 14.71 -4.74
N LEU A 60 -2.38 14.90 -3.42
CA LEU A 60 -3.40 14.28 -2.58
C LEU A 60 -4.72 15.04 -2.69
N THR A 61 -5.80 14.30 -2.89
CA THR A 61 -7.16 14.82 -2.66
C THR A 61 -7.49 14.58 -1.19
N ILE A 62 -7.69 15.66 -0.43
CA ILE A 62 -8.20 15.57 0.95
C ILE A 62 -9.72 15.36 0.85
N ILE A 63 -10.20 14.28 1.46
CA ILE A 63 -11.63 14.03 1.68
C ILE A 63 -11.90 14.27 3.16
N GLU A 64 -12.92 15.05 3.48
CA GLU A 64 -13.42 15.19 4.85
C GLU A 64 -14.41 14.05 5.13
N GLU A 65 -14.37 13.47 6.33
CA GLU A 65 -15.45 12.59 6.78
C GLU A 65 -16.59 13.48 7.33
N ASP A 66 -17.82 13.26 6.85
CA ASP A 66 -19.04 13.91 7.35
C ASP A 66 -19.33 13.57 8.82
#